data_AF-A0A379LU44-F1
#
_entry.id   AF-A0A379LU44-F1
#
_cell.length_a   1.000
_cell.length_b   1.000
_cell.length_c   1.000
_cell.angle_alpha   90.00
_cell.angle_beta   90.00
_cell.angle_gamma   90.00
#
_symmetry.space_group_name_H-M   'P 1'
#
loop_
_entity.id
_entity.type
_entity.pdbx_description
1 polymer ?
#
loop_
_entity_poly.entity_id
_entity_poly.type
_entity_poly.pdbx_seq_one_letter_code
_entity_poly.pdbx_strand_id
1 'polypeptide(L)'
;MLFLMALIIAFVLGCTVARLAVVVGIRHKLRTIFCLIILAEGAALTAASIFEIVFYRPSFNGEVLLMLGFLMGIHNATSTQLSNGRVRSTHITGTLTDAGIALGSWIFAHTSHAVHLETDDRRFFQKVLHTHLTTVFSFLSGCIAGLLLFKVYGFNAMVGLGIFLMLVALTAIAITVQRTRRSLY
;
A
#
# COMPACT_ATOMS: atom_id res chain seq x y z
N MET A 1 -9.58 22.72 13.92
CA MET A 1 -9.40 23.07 12.49
C MET A 1 -7.93 23.16 12.08
N LEU A 2 -7.07 23.89 12.80
CA LEU A 2 -5.63 23.97 12.48
C LEU A 2 -4.93 22.61 12.42
N PHE A 3 -5.18 21.71 13.38
CA PHE A 3 -4.59 20.36 13.39
C PHE A 3 -5.00 19.50 12.19
N LEU A 4 -6.28 19.57 11.78
CA LEU A 4 -6.76 18.87 10.59
C LEU A 4 -6.06 19.40 9.32
N MET A 5 -5.89 20.72 9.21
CA MET A 5 -5.13 21.31 8.10
C MET A 5 -3.68 20.84 8.10
N ALA A 6 -3.05 20.76 9.27
CA ALA A 6 -1.69 20.22 9.38
C ALA A 6 -1.62 18.74 8.93
N LEU A 7 -2.61 17.91 9.26
CA LEU A 7 -2.68 16.52 8.77
C LEU A 7 -2.85 16.45 7.25
N ILE A 8 -3.73 17.27 6.67
CA ILE A 8 -3.92 17.33 5.21
C ILE A 8 -2.63 17.77 4.52
N ILE A 9 -1.96 18.80 5.04
CA ILE A 9 -0.69 19.29 4.52
C ILE A 9 0.38 18.19 4.62
N ALA A 10 0.50 17.53 5.77
CA ALA A 10 1.44 16.42 5.96
C ALA A 10 1.21 15.30 4.93
N PHE A 11 -0.06 14.91 4.73
CA PHE A 11 -0.43 13.90 3.73
C PHE A 11 -0.05 14.34 2.30
N VAL A 12 -0.38 15.58 1.91
CA VAL A 12 -0.05 16.12 0.57
C VAL A 12 1.47 16.22 0.37
N LEU A 13 2.22 16.61 1.39
CA LEU A 13 3.68 16.62 1.37
C LEU A 13 4.23 15.21 1.17
N GLY A 14 3.69 14.21 1.87
CA GLY A 14 4.06 12.80 1.70
C GLY A 14 3.85 12.33 0.26
N CYS A 15 2.68 12.62 -0.33
CA CYS A 15 2.39 12.31 -1.72
C CYS A 15 3.39 12.99 -2.68
N THR A 16 3.73 14.25 -2.41
CA THR A 16 4.65 15.05 -3.21
C THR A 16 6.07 14.48 -3.14
N VAL A 17 6.56 14.17 -1.94
CA VAL A 17 7.88 13.56 -1.72
C VAL A 17 7.98 12.22 -2.44
N ALA A 18 6.97 11.34 -2.30
CA ALA A 18 6.95 10.06 -3.01
C ALA A 18 6.96 10.24 -4.54
N ARG A 19 6.19 11.20 -5.07
CA ARG A 19 6.19 11.49 -6.52
C ARG A 19 7.54 11.99 -7.00
N LEU A 20 8.16 12.94 -6.28
CA LEU A 20 9.47 13.48 -6.63
C LEU A 20 10.54 12.38 -6.58
N ALA A 21 10.55 11.54 -5.55
CA ALA A 21 11.46 10.41 -5.43
C ALA A 21 11.34 9.45 -6.62
N VAL A 22 10.11 9.10 -7.02
CA VAL A 22 9.88 8.24 -8.20
C VAL A 22 10.38 8.90 -9.49
N VAL A 23 10.07 10.19 -9.71
CA VAL A 23 10.52 10.91 -10.92
C VAL A 23 12.05 10.96 -10.99
N VAL A 24 12.71 11.31 -9.89
CA VAL A 24 14.17 11.35 -9.80
C VAL A 24 14.75 9.96 -10.02
N GLY A 25 14.21 8.93 -9.36
CA GLY A 25 14.69 7.55 -9.51
C GLY A 25 14.55 7.01 -10.93
N ILE A 26 13.44 7.29 -11.61
CA ILE A 26 13.25 6.93 -13.02
C ILE A 26 14.25 7.67 -13.91
N ARG A 27 14.47 8.97 -13.69
CA ARG A 27 15.48 9.74 -14.46
C ARG A 27 16.90 9.19 -14.30
N HIS A 28 17.26 8.74 -13.11
CA HIS A 28 18.54 8.09 -12.84
C HIS A 28 18.57 6.57 -13.13
N LYS A 29 17.54 6.02 -13.78
CA LYS A 29 17.42 4.60 -14.14
C LYS A 29 17.54 3.65 -12.94
N LEU A 30 17.11 4.08 -11.75
CA LEU A 30 17.08 3.27 -10.53
C LEU A 30 15.94 2.25 -10.58
N ARG A 31 16.24 1.02 -11.00
CA ARG A 31 15.27 -0.09 -11.08
C ARG A 31 14.60 -0.42 -9.73
N THR A 32 15.25 -0.10 -8.62
CA THR A 32 14.82 -0.39 -7.26
C THR A 32 14.14 0.79 -6.56
N ILE A 33 13.78 1.87 -7.28
CA ILE A 33 13.26 3.10 -6.64
C ILE A 33 12.07 2.85 -5.71
N PHE A 34 11.11 2.02 -6.12
CA PHE A 34 9.97 1.66 -5.27
C PHE A 34 10.39 0.88 -4.02
N CYS A 35 11.39 0.01 -4.12
CA CYS A 35 11.94 -0.69 -2.96
C CYS A 35 12.64 0.29 -2.00
N LEU A 36 13.35 1.29 -2.51
CA LEU A 36 13.99 2.31 -1.68
C LEU A 36 12.95 3.18 -0.94
N ILE A 37 11.82 3.47 -1.58
CA ILE A 37 10.72 4.18 -0.91
C ILE A 37 10.14 3.33 0.21
N ILE A 38 9.84 2.05 -0.04
CA ILE A 38 9.33 1.13 1.00
C ILE A 38 10.33 0.96 2.14
N LEU A 39 11.63 0.92 1.85
CA LEU A 39 12.69 0.89 2.87
C LEU A 39 12.65 2.15 3.74
N ALA A 40 12.51 3.32 3.13
CA ALA A 40 12.41 4.59 3.85
C ALA A 40 11.11 4.68 4.67
N GLU A 41 9.98 4.20 4.15
CA GLU A 41 8.73 4.09 4.91
C GLU A 41 8.89 3.21 6.14
N GLY A 42 9.50 2.03 5.98
CA GLY A 42 9.78 1.12 7.10
C GLY A 42 10.66 1.75 8.16
N ALA A 43 11.76 2.40 7.76
CA ALA A 43 12.67 3.08 8.67
C ALA A 43 12.00 4.24 9.41
N ALA A 44 11.23 5.07 8.70
CA ALA A 44 10.52 6.19 9.28
C ALA A 44 9.37 5.74 10.21
N LEU A 45 8.64 4.68 9.87
CA LEU A 45 7.62 4.08 10.74
C LEU A 45 8.24 3.53 12.03
N THR A 46 9.36 2.81 11.92
CA THR A 46 10.10 2.33 13.09
C THR A 46 10.59 3.49 13.95
N ALA A 47 11.16 4.54 13.34
CA ALA A 47 11.63 5.71 14.06
C ALA A 47 10.50 6.46 14.78
N ALA A 48 9.37 6.68 14.11
CA ALA A 48 8.18 7.30 14.71
C ALA A 48 7.64 6.49 15.90
N SER A 49 7.66 5.17 15.79
CA SER A 49 7.21 4.27 16.84
C SER A 49 8.14 4.26 18.05
N ILE A 50 9.46 4.24 17.82
CA ILE A 50 10.46 4.34 18.89
C ILE A 50 10.36 5.69 19.58
N PHE A 51 10.22 6.77 18.81
CA PHE A 51 10.02 8.11 19.35
C PHE A 51 8.84 8.15 20.32
N GLU A 52 7.69 7.59 19.90
CA GLU A 52 6.51 7.55 20.76
C GLU A 52 6.69 6.69 22.00
N ILE A 53 7.36 5.53 21.90
CA ILE A 53 7.65 4.67 23.05
C ILE A 53 8.53 5.40 24.08
N VAL A 54 9.51 6.17 23.64
CA VAL A 54 10.47 6.85 24.51
C VAL A 54 9.92 8.15 25.09
N PHE A 55 9.17 8.92 24.30
CA PHE A 55 8.73 10.27 24.65
C PHE A 55 7.23 10.39 24.95
N TYR A 56 6.53 9.26 25.12
CA TYR A 56 5.08 9.20 25.35
C TYR A 56 4.60 10.25 26.35
N ARG A 57 3.63 11.09 25.94
CA ARG A 57 2.95 12.04 26.82
C ARG A 57 1.43 11.84 26.76
N PRO A 58 0.75 11.59 27.91
CA PRO A 58 -0.69 11.31 27.94
C PRO A 58 -1.58 12.40 27.34
N SER A 59 -1.09 13.64 27.27
CA SER A 59 -1.88 14.82 26.95
C SER A 59 -1.94 15.19 25.47
N PHE A 60 -0.98 14.79 24.62
CA PHE A 60 -1.05 15.11 23.18
C PHE A 60 -0.03 14.35 22.30
N ASN A 61 -0.51 13.49 21.39
CA ASN A 61 0.33 12.72 20.44
C ASN A 61 0.25 13.27 19.01
N GLY A 62 0.10 14.60 18.86
CA GLY A 62 -0.09 15.25 17.57
C GLY A 62 1.07 15.03 16.59
N GLU A 63 2.30 14.93 17.11
CA GLU A 63 3.51 14.75 16.31
C GLU A 63 3.52 13.42 15.55
N VAL A 64 3.21 12.32 16.25
CA VAL A 64 3.09 10.99 15.63
C VAL A 64 1.96 10.94 14.64
N LEU A 65 0.82 11.57 14.92
CA LEU A 65 -0.30 11.64 13.98
C LEU A 65 0.09 12.38 12.69
N LEU A 66 0.84 13.49 12.79
CA LEU A 66 1.36 14.21 11.61
C LEU A 66 2.37 13.37 10.82
N MET A 67 3.28 12.68 11.52
CA MET A 67 4.24 11.76 10.89
C MET A 67 3.53 10.59 10.18
N LEU A 68 2.54 9.98 10.82
CA LEU A 68 1.73 8.91 10.22
C LEU A 68 0.90 9.43 9.04
N GLY A 69 0.37 10.66 9.11
CA GLY A 69 -0.31 11.31 7.99
C GLY A 69 0.62 11.51 6.79
N PHE A 70 1.84 11.96 7.03
CA PHE A 70 2.90 12.06 6.01
C PHE A 70 3.26 10.69 5.41
N LEU A 71 3.50 9.68 6.25
CA LEU A 71 3.79 8.30 5.81
C LEU A 71 2.63 7.70 5.00
N MET A 72 1.39 7.93 5.43
CA MET A 72 0.21 7.48 4.68
C MET A 72 0.15 8.14 3.29
N GLY A 73 0.54 9.41 3.16
CA GLY A 73 0.68 10.09 1.89
C GLY A 73 1.73 9.44 0.98
N ILE A 74 2.91 9.13 1.54
CA ILE A 74 3.97 8.39 0.82
C ILE A 74 3.43 7.04 0.34
N HIS A 75 2.80 6.27 1.23
CA HIS A 75 2.31 4.93 0.93
C HIS A 75 1.30 4.93 -0.22
N ASN A 76 0.31 5.82 -0.13
CA ASN A 76 -0.77 5.91 -1.11
C ASN A 76 -0.25 6.36 -2.48
N ALA A 77 0.66 7.33 -2.52
CA ALA A 77 1.28 7.77 -3.77
C ALA A 77 2.19 6.68 -4.36
N THR A 78 2.91 5.93 -3.53
CA THR A 78 3.81 4.85 -3.96
C THR A 78 3.03 3.68 -4.55
N SER A 79 2.00 3.21 -3.86
CA SER A 79 1.11 2.13 -4.32
C SER A 79 0.40 2.48 -5.64
N THR A 80 -0.10 3.71 -5.75
CA THR A 80 -0.75 4.20 -6.97
C THR A 80 0.23 4.22 -8.14
N GLN A 81 1.45 4.73 -7.94
CA GLN A 81 2.46 4.80 -9.01
C GLN A 81 2.98 3.41 -9.41
N LEU A 82 3.20 2.52 -8.45
CA LEU A 82 3.66 1.15 -8.70
C LEU A 82 2.63 0.34 -9.50
N SER A 83 1.34 0.54 -9.23
CA SER A 83 0.25 -0.17 -9.89
C SER A 83 -0.23 0.48 -11.20
N ASN A 84 0.41 1.56 -11.67
CA ASN A 84 -0.09 2.40 -12.77
C ASN A 84 -1.55 2.86 -12.55
N GLY A 85 -1.89 3.21 -11.32
CA GLY A 85 -3.21 3.71 -10.93
C GLY A 85 -4.27 2.64 -10.67
N ARG A 86 -3.94 1.36 -10.86
CA ARG A 86 -4.89 0.23 -10.71
C ARG A 86 -5.23 -0.12 -9.26
N VAL A 87 -4.35 0.16 -8.31
CA VAL A 87 -4.53 -0.18 -6.89
C VAL A 87 -4.43 1.10 -6.05
N ARG A 88 -5.46 1.35 -5.22
CA ARG A 88 -5.51 2.44 -4.23
C ARG A 88 -6.15 1.93 -2.94
N SER A 89 -5.42 2.00 -1.82
CA SER A 89 -5.86 1.55 -0.49
C SER A 89 -7.11 2.31 0.01
N THR A 90 -7.26 3.59 -0.34
CA THR A 90 -8.37 4.45 0.11
C THR A 90 -9.61 4.36 -0.77
N HIS A 91 -9.53 3.73 -1.94
CA HIS A 91 -10.66 3.53 -2.85
C HIS A 91 -11.24 2.12 -2.71
N ILE A 92 -11.25 1.58 -1.48
CA ILE A 92 -11.70 0.22 -1.20
C ILE A 92 -13.20 0.05 -1.50
N THR A 93 -14.00 1.09 -1.26
CA THR A 93 -15.44 1.09 -1.55
C THR A 93 -15.69 0.95 -3.05
N GLY A 94 -14.99 1.72 -3.89
CA GLY A 94 -15.10 1.56 -5.34
C GLY A 94 -14.54 0.23 -5.83
N THR A 95 -13.45 -0.27 -5.24
CA THR A 95 -12.92 -1.62 -5.55
C THR A 95 -13.95 -2.71 -5.24
N LEU A 96 -14.71 -2.56 -4.15
CA LEU A 96 -15.79 -3.46 -3.76
C LEU A 96 -16.99 -3.34 -4.70
N THR A 97 -17.33 -2.12 -5.15
CA THR A 97 -18.36 -1.89 -6.17
C THR A 97 -18.01 -2.61 -7.47
N ASP A 98 -16.78 -2.46 -7.96
CA ASP A 98 -16.30 -3.12 -9.17
C ASP A 98 -16.32 -4.65 -9.02
N ALA A 99 -15.92 -5.17 -7.85
CA ALA A 99 -16.03 -6.59 -7.52
C ALA A 99 -17.49 -7.07 -7.56
N GLY A 100 -18.41 -6.31 -6.99
CA GLY A 100 -19.84 -6.62 -6.98
C GLY A 100 -20.44 -6.65 -8.38
N ILE A 101 -20.08 -5.68 -9.24
CA ILE A 101 -20.50 -5.65 -10.65
C ILE A 101 -19.95 -6.87 -11.38
N ALA A 102 -18.66 -7.17 -11.25
CA ALA A 102 -18.03 -8.32 -11.89
C ALA A 102 -18.63 -9.66 -11.43
N LEU A 103 -18.96 -9.78 -10.13
CA LEU A 103 -19.64 -10.94 -9.57
C LEU A 103 -21.04 -11.11 -10.17
N GLY A 104 -21.81 -10.03 -10.26
CA GLY A 104 -23.14 -10.04 -10.88
C GLY A 104 -23.10 -10.49 -12.34
N SER A 105 -22.17 -9.93 -13.12
CA SER A 105 -21.94 -10.35 -14.52
C SER A 105 -21.52 -11.81 -14.63
N TRP A 106 -20.67 -12.30 -13.73
CA TRP A 106 -20.23 -13.70 -13.71
C TRP A 106 -21.35 -14.68 -13.37
N ILE A 107 -22.19 -14.35 -12.37
CA ILE A 107 -23.37 -15.14 -11.98
C ILE A 107 -24.37 -15.19 -13.14
N PHE A 108 -24.69 -14.04 -13.75
CA PHE A 108 -25.59 -13.98 -14.90
C PHE A 108 -25.09 -14.84 -16.05
N ALA A 109 -23.80 -14.76 -16.38
CA ALA A 109 -23.18 -15.59 -17.42
C ALA A 109 -23.16 -17.10 -17.09
N HIS A 110 -23.31 -17.50 -15.83
CA HIS A 110 -23.41 -18.92 -15.41
C HIS A 110 -24.85 -19.44 -15.34
N THR A 111 -25.81 -18.60 -14.93
CA THR A 111 -27.23 -18.97 -14.86
C THR A 111 -27.89 -18.95 -16.24
N SER A 112 -27.49 -18.02 -17.09
CA SER A 112 -28.00 -17.88 -18.45
C SER A 112 -27.20 -18.76 -19.41
N HIS A 113 -27.54 -20.04 -19.53
CA HIS A 113 -27.08 -20.93 -20.60
C HIS A 113 -27.47 -20.46 -22.03
N ALA A 114 -27.98 -19.23 -22.18
CA ALA A 114 -28.93 -18.86 -23.23
C ALA A 114 -28.58 -17.60 -24.05
N VAL A 115 -27.45 -16.91 -23.82
CA VAL A 115 -27.06 -15.81 -24.72
C VAL A 115 -25.56 -15.89 -24.97
N HIS A 116 -25.19 -15.81 -26.25
CA HIS A 116 -23.86 -15.85 -26.84
C HIS A 116 -22.80 -14.94 -26.16
N LEU A 117 -22.42 -15.22 -24.93
CA LEU A 117 -21.19 -14.71 -24.33
C LEU A 117 -20.11 -15.74 -24.64
N GLU A 118 -19.19 -15.35 -25.53
CA GLU A 118 -18.05 -16.19 -25.88
C GLU A 118 -17.28 -16.58 -24.62
N THR A 119 -16.65 -17.75 -24.64
CA THR A 119 -15.89 -18.28 -23.48
C THR A 119 -14.78 -17.34 -22.99
N ASP A 120 -14.37 -16.37 -23.82
CA ASP A 120 -13.38 -15.35 -23.50
C ASP A 120 -13.90 -14.29 -22.51
N ASP A 121 -15.17 -13.87 -22.63
CA ASP A 121 -15.81 -12.91 -21.72
C ASP A 121 -15.92 -13.48 -20.30
N ARG A 122 -16.23 -14.78 -20.17
CA ARG A 122 -16.30 -15.47 -18.87
C ARG A 122 -14.96 -15.47 -18.14
N ARG A 123 -13.87 -15.77 -18.86
CA ARG A 123 -12.51 -15.80 -18.29
C ARG A 123 -12.03 -14.39 -17.93
N PHE A 124 -12.43 -13.39 -18.70
CA PHE A 124 -12.16 -11.99 -18.39
C PHE A 124 -12.81 -11.57 -17.06
N PHE A 125 -14.12 -11.78 -16.89
CA PHE A 125 -14.82 -11.43 -15.65
C PHE A 125 -14.29 -12.19 -14.43
N GLN A 126 -13.90 -13.45 -14.57
CA GLN A 126 -13.24 -14.21 -13.49
C GLN A 126 -11.91 -13.59 -13.06
N LYS A 127 -11.05 -13.20 -14.01
CA LYS A 127 -9.76 -12.56 -13.70
C LYS A 127 -9.93 -11.21 -13.01
N VAL A 128 -10.88 -10.41 -13.50
CA VAL A 128 -11.24 -9.11 -12.91
C VAL A 128 -11.75 -9.32 -11.47
N LEU A 129 -12.74 -10.19 -11.29
CA LEU A 129 -13.30 -10.52 -9.98
C LEU A 129 -12.24 -11.04 -9.00
N HIS A 130 -11.37 -11.96 -9.44
CA HIS A 130 -10.27 -12.46 -8.62
C HIS A 130 -9.35 -11.31 -8.16
N THR A 131 -8.96 -10.42 -9.06
CA THR A 131 -8.06 -9.29 -8.74
C THR A 131 -8.69 -8.35 -7.70
N HIS A 132 -9.97 -8.00 -7.86
CA HIS A 132 -10.66 -7.14 -6.89
C HIS A 132 -10.87 -7.84 -5.56
N LEU A 133 -11.33 -9.10 -5.55
CA LEU A 133 -11.52 -9.87 -4.32
C LEU A 133 -10.21 -10.07 -3.56
N THR A 134 -9.12 -10.44 -4.24
CA THR A 134 -7.80 -10.54 -3.60
C THR A 134 -7.42 -9.22 -2.94
N THR A 135 -7.59 -8.09 -3.65
CA THR A 135 -7.28 -6.76 -3.11
C THR A 135 -8.14 -6.45 -1.87
N VAL A 136 -9.45 -6.73 -1.93
CA VAL A 136 -10.39 -6.51 -0.82
C VAL A 136 -10.04 -7.37 0.40
N PHE A 137 -9.82 -8.68 0.20
CA PHE A 137 -9.50 -9.59 1.30
C PHE A 137 -8.13 -9.30 1.90
N SER A 138 -7.12 -8.98 1.10
CA SER A 138 -5.80 -8.58 1.60
C SER A 138 -5.87 -7.28 2.40
N PHE A 139 -6.64 -6.29 1.94
CA PHE A 139 -6.85 -5.04 2.68
C PHE A 139 -7.57 -5.28 4.00
N LEU A 140 -8.71 -5.98 3.99
CA LEU A 140 -9.52 -6.20 5.18
C LEU A 140 -8.79 -7.04 6.23
N SER A 141 -8.14 -8.13 5.81
CA SER A 141 -7.34 -8.96 6.72
C SER A 141 -6.16 -8.16 7.31
N GLY A 142 -5.49 -7.33 6.51
CA GLY A 142 -4.46 -6.40 6.98
C GLY A 142 -4.98 -5.40 8.01
N CYS A 143 -6.16 -4.79 7.80
CA CYS A 143 -6.79 -3.88 8.76
C CYS A 143 -7.12 -4.58 10.08
N ILE A 144 -7.70 -5.78 10.03
CA ILE A 144 -8.03 -6.57 11.23
C ILE A 144 -6.76 -6.95 11.97
N ALA A 145 -5.77 -7.52 11.27
CA ALA A 145 -4.50 -7.90 11.87
C ALA A 145 -3.77 -6.70 12.47
N GLY A 146 -3.74 -5.56 11.77
CA GLY A 146 -3.14 -4.32 12.25
C GLY A 146 -3.82 -3.77 13.50
N LEU A 147 -5.16 -3.76 13.54
CA LEU A 147 -5.92 -3.36 14.72
C LEU A 147 -5.64 -4.27 15.92
N LEU A 148 -5.64 -5.59 15.71
CA LEU A 148 -5.38 -6.56 16.77
C LEU A 148 -3.95 -6.46 17.28
N LEU A 149 -2.97 -6.35 16.39
CA LEU A 149 -1.56 -6.15 16.74
C LEU A 149 -1.37 -4.87 17.55
N PHE A 150 -1.95 -3.75 17.11
CA PHE A 150 -1.82 -2.49 17.83
C PHE A 150 -2.58 -2.51 19.16
N LYS A 151 -3.74 -3.18 19.24
CA LYS A 151 -4.49 -3.33 20.49
C LYS A 151 -3.71 -4.12 21.55
N VAL A 152 -2.93 -5.13 21.14
CA VAL A 152 -2.17 -6.00 22.06
C VAL A 152 -0.79 -5.43 22.36
N TYR A 153 -0.09 -4.90 21.37
CA TYR A 153 1.33 -4.51 21.47
C TYR A 153 1.60 -3.01 21.31
N GLY A 154 0.60 -2.19 21.00
CA GLY A 154 0.75 -0.74 20.82
C GLY A 154 1.81 -0.38 19.78
N PHE A 155 2.66 0.60 20.09
CA PHE A 155 3.74 1.05 19.20
C PHE A 155 4.83 0.00 18.95
N ASN A 156 4.96 -1.04 19.78
CA ASN A 156 5.87 -2.16 19.47
C ASN A 156 5.41 -2.94 18.23
N ALA A 157 4.09 -3.02 17.97
CA ALA A 157 3.59 -3.60 16.72
C ALA A 157 4.03 -2.79 15.50
N MET A 158 4.03 -1.45 15.60
CA MET A 158 4.46 -0.58 14.51
C MET A 158 5.97 -0.67 14.25
N VAL A 159 6.79 -0.84 15.30
CA VAL A 159 8.22 -1.17 15.15
C VAL A 159 8.38 -2.47 14.35
N GLY A 160 7.66 -3.52 14.74
CA GLY A 160 7.68 -4.81 14.04
C GLY A 160 7.27 -4.70 12.57
N LEU A 161 6.22 -3.92 12.28
CA LEU A 161 5.77 -3.67 10.92
C LEU A 161 6.81 -2.88 10.10
N GLY A 162 7.44 -1.87 10.69
CA GLY A 162 8.51 -1.11 10.04
C GLY A 162 9.71 -2.01 9.70
N ILE A 163 10.12 -2.90 10.63
CA ILE A 163 11.16 -3.91 10.37
C ILE A 163 10.74 -4.85 9.24
N PHE A 164 9.50 -5.34 9.25
CA PHE A 164 8.98 -6.18 8.18
C PHE A 164 9.06 -5.50 6.81
N LEU A 165 8.66 -4.23 6.70
CA LEU A 165 8.76 -3.46 5.46
C LEU A 165 10.23 -3.32 5.00
N MET A 166 11.16 -3.05 5.93
CA MET A 166 12.58 -2.97 5.62
C MET A 166 13.12 -4.31 5.09
N LEU A 167 12.72 -5.44 5.68
CA LEU A 167 13.12 -6.78 5.21
C LEU A 167 12.58 -7.07 3.80
N VAL A 168 11.31 -6.75 3.54
CA VAL A 168 10.71 -6.90 2.21
C VAL A 168 11.44 -6.04 1.17
N ALA A 169 11.77 -4.80 1.51
CA ALA A 169 12.50 -3.91 0.61
C ALA A 169 13.93 -4.39 0.35
N LEU A 170 14.68 -4.77 1.39
CA LEU A 170 16.06 -5.24 1.27
C LEU A 170 16.15 -6.53 0.45
N THR A 171 15.24 -7.48 0.67
CA THR A 171 15.18 -8.72 -0.10
C THR A 171 14.88 -8.44 -1.58
N ALA A 172 13.92 -7.57 -1.88
CA ALA A 172 13.61 -7.17 -3.26
C ALA A 172 14.79 -6.47 -3.95
N ILE A 173 15.51 -5.60 -3.23
CA ILE A 173 16.75 -4.95 -3.72
C ILE A 173 17.81 -6.01 -4.02
N ALA A 174 18.08 -6.91 -3.07
CA ALA A 174 19.08 -7.96 -3.23
C ALA A 174 18.81 -8.85 -4.45
N ILE A 175 17.56 -9.30 -4.62
CA ILE A 175 17.13 -10.10 -5.77
C ILE A 175 17.35 -9.32 -7.08
N THR A 176 17.00 -8.04 -7.11
CA THR A 176 17.14 -7.20 -8.32
C THR A 176 18.61 -6.99 -8.70
N VAL A 177 19.48 -6.75 -7.72
CA VAL A 177 20.93 -6.61 -7.93
C VAL A 177 21.55 -7.93 -8.41
N GLN A 178 21.18 -9.06 -7.80
CA GLN A 178 21.66 -10.38 -8.21
C GLN A 178 21.25 -10.74 -9.64
N ARG A 179 20.00 -10.48 -10.03
CA ARG A 179 19.52 -10.72 -11.41
C ARG A 179 20.25 -9.84 -12.43
N THR A 180 20.50 -8.58 -12.10
CA THR A 180 21.23 -7.66 -12.99
C THR A 180 22.68 -8.11 -13.18
N ARG A 181 23.35 -8.58 -12.11
CA ARG A 181 24.69 -9.17 -12.20
C ARG A 181 24.73 -10.42 -13.07
N ARG A 182 23.78 -11.35 -12.92
CA ARG A 182 23.71 -12.58 -13.73
C ARG A 182 23.42 -12.34 -15.21
N SER A 183 22.83 -11.20 -15.57
CA SER A 183 22.56 -10.85 -16.97
C SER A 183 23.76 -10.24 -17.70
N LEU A 184 24.84 -9.93 -16.98
CA LEU A 184 26.07 -9.34 -17.53
C LEU A 184 27.20 -10.37 -17.73
N TYR A 185 26.98 -11.62 -17.30
CA TYR A 185 27.85 -12.78 -17.54
C TYR A 185 27.09 -13.79 -18.39
#